data_AF-A0A1I4LVX5-F1
#
_entry.id   AF-A0A1I4LVX5-F1
#
_cell.length_a   1.000
_cell.length_b   1.000
_cell.length_c   1.000
_cell.angle_alpha   90.00
_cell.angle_beta   90.00
_cell.angle_gamma   90.00
#
_symmetry.space_group_name_H-M   'P 1'
#
loop_
_entity.id
_entity.type
_entity.pdbx_description
1 polymer ?
#
loop_
_entity_poly.entity_id
_entity_poly.type
_entity_poly.pdbx_seq_one_letter_code
_entity_poly.pdbx_strand_id
1 'polypeptide(L)'
;MKAKWMELLLCIILVIGLAGCMATNKFTGSSSSPVSSAAASNQQKQATNVFPKDRVVDVKITMGAADFQDMLDNASQEEFKTASVDYNGQHFDNVAIRTKGNLSLRSVVSSDSDRYSFKISFDEYISSQQLDGISKINLNNNYSDASYMREFLTYELAERLGLPTPGYSFVNVYVNGELKGFYLAVEQIGESYLERNFGNAYGALYKANGGNGSELTWLETIDAYKGLDLKSKSTNGNVILDMLKELNTGTDYSKVLDVDEALKFIALNVLTANMDSYLGTNKHNYYLYENKGVFSVLPWDYNMAFGGLGGSSILIDEPTQGTLSERPLIDKLLKVDANKQKYHQFLTESIQGFLSNDVFAARVQELSQLISGYVEKDPTAFYTYAEYQKGVTQLTTFAAQQVTTIAKQLDGTSPSSGDGSGSGGGMGGGGMRGGMGGKPGEGAANVQDAVQTSQTDQSGIAVLASQPAQIAPNGQADQIAQKGQVDPSAQTNPMGQANPTGKSNQTDQPNQSNQIQPNQNQTNQNGQTGQMANRQGGAGGMGGGQGGPPGGMGGGGQGGPPGGMGGGGQGGPPGGGMGGGPGGQVNQQQQQGTVTEAIAAGVAFLLLLVSCIFVARYKRKRL
;
A
#
# COMPACT_ATOMS: atom_id res chain seq x y z
N MET A 1 21.06 -15.55 -73.51
CA MET A 1 20.99 -14.20 -72.90
C MET A 1 20.16 -14.11 -71.61
N LYS A 2 19.06 -14.85 -71.39
CA LYS A 2 18.20 -14.64 -70.20
C LYS A 2 18.82 -14.97 -68.82
N ALA A 3 19.81 -15.86 -68.71
CA ALA A 3 20.42 -16.23 -67.42
C ALA A 3 21.22 -15.09 -66.75
N LYS A 4 22.13 -14.43 -67.49
CA LYS A 4 23.04 -13.39 -66.95
C LYS A 4 22.33 -12.13 -66.41
N TRP A 5 21.03 -11.96 -66.70
CA TRP A 5 20.24 -10.85 -66.16
C TRP A 5 19.69 -11.13 -64.75
N MET A 6 19.50 -12.40 -64.36
CA MET A 6 19.08 -12.76 -63.00
C MET A 6 20.22 -12.64 -61.98
N GLU A 7 21.43 -13.03 -62.37
CA GLU A 7 22.64 -12.88 -61.52
C GLU A 7 22.93 -11.40 -61.24
N LEU A 8 22.83 -10.54 -62.28
CA LEU A 8 23.02 -9.09 -62.14
C LEU A 8 21.98 -8.45 -61.20
N LEU A 9 20.70 -8.87 -61.29
CA LEU A 9 19.63 -8.42 -60.41
C LEU A 9 19.84 -8.85 -58.95
N LEU A 10 20.28 -10.09 -58.72
CA LEU A 10 20.62 -10.58 -57.38
C LEU A 10 21.79 -9.78 -56.76
N CYS A 11 22.86 -9.51 -57.52
CA CYS A 11 23.97 -8.70 -57.03
C CYS A 11 23.55 -7.25 -56.70
N ILE A 12 22.70 -6.62 -57.51
CA ILE A 12 22.21 -5.26 -57.25
C ILE A 12 21.37 -5.19 -55.96
N ILE A 13 20.48 -6.17 -55.74
CA ILE A 13 19.68 -6.24 -54.50
C ILE A 13 20.59 -6.44 -53.27
N LEU A 14 21.64 -7.26 -53.38
CA LEU A 14 22.57 -7.54 -52.29
C LEU A 14 23.47 -6.34 -51.95
N VAL A 15 23.84 -5.51 -52.94
CA VAL A 15 24.56 -4.25 -52.72
C VAL A 15 23.67 -3.18 -52.07
N ILE A 16 22.41 -3.04 -52.50
CA ILE A 16 21.44 -2.13 -51.87
C ILE A 16 21.17 -2.53 -50.42
N GLY A 17 21.13 -3.84 -50.11
CA GLY A 17 21.00 -4.36 -48.75
C GLY A 17 22.19 -4.10 -47.82
N LEU A 18 23.37 -3.74 -48.34
CA LEU A 18 24.58 -3.45 -47.56
C LEU A 18 24.95 -1.96 -47.51
N ALA A 19 24.44 -1.14 -48.44
CA ALA A 19 24.66 0.31 -48.45
C ALA A 19 23.76 1.11 -47.49
N GLY A 20 22.76 0.47 -46.87
CA GLY A 20 21.80 1.14 -45.96
C GLY A 20 22.35 1.45 -44.55
N CYS A 21 23.51 0.93 -44.17
CA CYS A 21 24.03 1.00 -42.79
C CYS A 21 25.26 1.92 -42.64
N MET A 22 25.13 3.20 -43.01
CA MET A 22 26.03 4.23 -42.49
C MET A 22 25.41 5.63 -42.53
N ALA A 23 25.58 6.37 -41.42
CA ALA A 23 25.27 7.79 -41.22
C ALA A 23 23.81 8.28 -41.45
N THR A 24 23.00 8.28 -40.38
CA THR A 24 22.69 9.54 -39.67
C THR A 24 22.37 9.28 -38.20
N ASN A 25 23.10 9.90 -37.27
CA ASN A 25 22.68 9.94 -35.86
C ASN A 25 21.53 10.93 -35.68
N LYS A 26 20.35 10.44 -35.26
CA LYS A 26 19.39 11.23 -34.49
C LYS A 26 18.86 10.39 -33.34
N PHE A 27 18.88 10.96 -32.15
CA PHE A 27 18.26 10.40 -30.95
C PHE A 27 16.74 10.41 -31.14
N THR A 28 16.12 9.23 -31.16
CA THR A 28 14.67 9.05 -31.03
C THR A 28 14.44 8.01 -29.95
N GLY A 29 13.59 8.32 -28.97
CA GLY A 29 13.40 7.50 -27.77
C GLY A 29 12.94 6.08 -28.09
N SER A 30 13.17 5.17 -27.12
CA SER A 30 12.73 3.78 -27.23
C SER A 30 11.23 3.71 -27.52
N SER A 31 10.87 3.23 -28.70
CA SER A 31 9.48 3.01 -29.08
C SER A 31 8.94 1.86 -28.24
N SER A 32 8.08 2.16 -27.28
CA SER A 32 7.34 1.15 -26.55
C SER A 32 6.63 0.21 -27.54
N SER A 33 6.83 -1.09 -27.37
CA SER A 33 5.95 -2.09 -27.96
C SER A 33 4.50 -1.73 -27.61
N PRO A 34 3.53 -1.93 -28.53
CA PRO A 34 2.14 -1.59 -28.24
C PRO A 34 1.63 -2.44 -27.07
N VAL A 35 1.61 -1.85 -25.88
CA VAL A 35 0.84 -2.32 -24.73
C VAL A 35 -0.57 -2.56 -25.25
N SER A 36 -1.07 -3.79 -25.12
CA SER A 36 -2.29 -4.18 -25.83
C SER A 36 -3.44 -3.26 -25.43
N SER A 37 -4.34 -2.98 -26.37
CA SER A 37 -5.49 -2.09 -26.11
C SER A 37 -6.36 -2.59 -24.94
N ALA A 38 -6.35 -3.90 -24.67
CA ALA A 38 -6.96 -4.50 -23.49
C ALA A 38 -6.22 -4.16 -22.18
N ALA A 39 -4.89 -4.21 -22.15
CA ALA A 39 -4.10 -3.85 -20.95
C ALA A 39 -4.25 -2.35 -20.60
N ALA A 40 -4.16 -1.46 -21.60
CA ALA A 40 -4.41 -0.04 -21.41
C ALA A 40 -5.86 0.24 -20.96
N SER A 41 -6.85 -0.47 -21.54
CA SER A 41 -8.25 -0.35 -21.12
C SER A 41 -8.47 -0.82 -19.67
N ASN A 42 -7.82 -1.92 -19.25
CA ASN A 42 -7.93 -2.40 -17.86
C ASN A 42 -7.25 -1.44 -16.87
N GLN A 43 -6.09 -0.86 -17.18
CA GLN A 43 -5.47 0.18 -16.35
C GLN A 43 -6.40 1.41 -16.20
N GLN A 44 -7.02 1.86 -17.29
CA GLN A 44 -8.01 2.95 -17.25
C GLN A 44 -9.21 2.60 -16.38
N LYS A 45 -9.80 1.40 -16.55
CA LYS A 45 -10.91 0.89 -15.74
C LYS A 45 -10.55 0.79 -14.26
N GLN A 46 -9.35 0.31 -13.93
CA GLN A 46 -8.87 0.25 -12.55
C GLN A 46 -8.82 1.66 -11.94
N ALA A 47 -8.26 2.64 -12.65
CA ALA A 47 -8.22 4.02 -12.19
C ALA A 47 -9.60 4.71 -12.07
N THR A 48 -10.60 4.35 -12.88
CA THR A 48 -11.94 4.97 -12.81
C THR A 48 -12.93 4.24 -11.91
N ASN A 49 -12.85 2.91 -11.85
CA ASN A 49 -13.88 2.05 -11.27
C ASN A 49 -13.48 1.49 -9.90
N VAL A 50 -12.19 1.21 -9.69
CA VAL A 50 -11.68 0.52 -8.50
C VAL A 50 -10.93 1.49 -7.59
N PHE A 51 -9.96 2.21 -8.17
CA PHE A 51 -9.03 3.08 -7.47
C PHE A 51 -9.11 4.56 -7.91
N PRO A 52 -10.30 5.20 -7.94
CA PRO A 52 -10.41 6.62 -8.22
C PRO A 52 -9.77 7.47 -7.12
N LYS A 53 -9.14 8.58 -7.52
CA LYS A 53 -8.47 9.54 -6.64
C LYS A 53 -9.32 10.81 -6.38
N ASP A 54 -10.45 10.93 -7.07
CA ASP A 54 -11.35 12.10 -7.16
C ASP A 54 -12.68 11.93 -6.40
N ARG A 55 -12.99 10.71 -5.95
CA ARG A 55 -14.22 10.37 -5.22
C ARG A 55 -14.01 9.23 -4.23
N VAL A 56 -14.89 9.16 -3.24
CA VAL A 56 -15.05 7.97 -2.38
C VAL A 56 -15.95 6.95 -3.10
N VAL A 57 -15.61 5.66 -3.02
CA VAL A 57 -16.39 4.56 -3.58
C VAL A 57 -17.17 3.79 -2.51
N ASP A 58 -18.41 3.42 -2.80
CA ASP A 58 -19.17 2.47 -1.98
C ASP A 58 -18.72 1.03 -2.24
N VAL A 59 -18.39 0.30 -1.18
CA VAL A 59 -18.18 -1.16 -1.17
C VAL A 59 -19.23 -1.79 -0.26
N LYS A 60 -20.16 -2.55 -0.84
CA LYS A 60 -21.31 -3.13 -0.13
C LYS A 60 -21.20 -4.65 -0.10
N ILE A 61 -21.02 -5.20 1.09
CA ILE A 61 -20.86 -6.63 1.35
C ILE A 61 -22.20 -7.18 1.85
N THR A 62 -22.64 -8.30 1.27
CA THR A 62 -23.85 -9.02 1.68
C THR A 62 -23.48 -10.45 2.06
N MET A 63 -23.76 -10.85 3.30
CA MET A 63 -23.40 -12.17 3.84
C MET A 63 -24.33 -12.58 4.98
N GLY A 64 -24.31 -13.86 5.37
CA GLY A 64 -25.10 -14.35 6.50
C GLY A 64 -24.73 -13.60 7.80
N ALA A 65 -25.74 -13.14 8.55
CA ALA A 65 -25.51 -12.39 9.78
C ALA A 65 -24.77 -13.22 10.85
N ALA A 66 -25.01 -14.53 10.88
CA ALA A 66 -24.26 -15.46 11.73
C ALA A 66 -22.80 -15.60 11.27
N ASP A 67 -22.54 -15.70 9.96
CA ASP A 67 -21.17 -15.79 9.42
C ASP A 67 -20.39 -14.49 9.66
N PHE A 68 -21.06 -13.33 9.61
CA PHE A 68 -20.46 -12.05 9.95
C PHE A 68 -20.10 -11.98 11.44
N GLN A 69 -21.02 -12.35 12.33
CA GLN A 69 -20.74 -12.38 13.77
C GLN A 69 -19.61 -13.37 14.11
N ASP A 70 -19.63 -14.57 13.55
CA ASP A 70 -18.58 -15.58 13.75
C ASP A 70 -17.20 -15.11 13.24
N MET A 71 -17.16 -14.32 12.16
CA MET A 71 -15.94 -13.66 11.67
C MET A 71 -15.44 -12.55 12.62
N LEU A 72 -16.31 -11.90 13.40
CA LEU A 72 -15.90 -10.93 14.43
C LEU A 72 -15.44 -11.65 15.71
N ASP A 73 -16.24 -12.59 16.21
CA ASP A 73 -15.97 -13.38 17.41
C ASP A 73 -14.63 -14.16 17.27
N ASN A 74 -14.35 -14.68 16.07
CA ASN A 74 -13.12 -15.40 15.74
C ASN A 74 -12.14 -14.57 14.90
N ALA A 75 -12.20 -13.23 14.94
CA ALA A 75 -11.44 -12.33 14.07
C ALA A 75 -9.92 -12.60 14.02
N SER A 76 -9.35 -13.13 15.09
CA SER A 76 -7.94 -13.52 15.20
C SER A 76 -7.51 -14.71 14.33
N GLN A 77 -8.46 -15.52 13.83
CA GLN A 77 -8.17 -16.71 13.01
C GLN A 77 -8.00 -16.39 11.52
N GLU A 78 -8.38 -15.18 11.08
CA GLU A 78 -8.36 -14.77 9.67
C GLU A 78 -9.06 -15.80 8.74
N GLU A 79 -10.20 -16.37 9.17
CA GLU A 79 -10.97 -17.32 8.36
C GLU A 79 -11.79 -16.61 7.27
N PHE A 80 -11.79 -17.16 6.04
CA PHE A 80 -12.61 -16.68 4.93
C PHE A 80 -14.06 -17.14 5.03
N LYS A 81 -14.99 -16.18 5.05
CA LYS A 81 -16.44 -16.40 4.88
C LYS A 81 -16.87 -16.01 3.46
N THR A 82 -17.92 -16.63 2.96
CA THR A 82 -18.49 -16.32 1.64
C THR A 82 -19.46 -15.13 1.72
N ALA A 83 -19.34 -14.22 0.77
CA ALA A 83 -20.20 -13.05 0.59
C ALA A 83 -20.49 -12.80 -0.90
N SER A 84 -21.47 -11.93 -1.16
CA SER A 84 -21.58 -11.18 -2.41
C SER A 84 -21.13 -9.73 -2.17
N VAL A 85 -20.48 -9.11 -3.15
CA VAL A 85 -19.91 -7.75 -3.03
C VAL A 85 -20.30 -6.89 -4.23
N ASP A 86 -20.97 -5.77 -3.96
CA ASP A 86 -21.13 -4.66 -4.90
C ASP A 86 -19.99 -3.65 -4.68
N TYR A 87 -19.03 -3.61 -5.59
CA TYR A 87 -17.93 -2.65 -5.58
C TYR A 87 -18.17 -1.58 -6.64
N ASN A 88 -18.44 -0.33 -6.22
CA ASN A 88 -18.76 0.77 -7.13
C ASN A 88 -19.90 0.45 -8.15
N GLY A 89 -20.88 -0.36 -7.72
CA GLY A 89 -21.99 -0.82 -8.57
C GLY A 89 -21.67 -2.00 -9.50
N GLN A 90 -20.47 -2.60 -9.41
CA GLN A 90 -20.16 -3.89 -10.03
C GLN A 90 -20.42 -5.02 -9.02
N HIS A 91 -21.36 -5.91 -9.31
CA HIS A 91 -21.78 -7.01 -8.44
C HIS A 91 -20.98 -8.28 -8.68
N PHE A 92 -20.56 -8.95 -7.60
CA PHE A 92 -19.85 -10.24 -7.63
C PHE A 92 -20.40 -11.18 -6.56
N ASP A 93 -20.79 -12.38 -6.95
CA ASP A 93 -21.14 -13.47 -6.03
C ASP A 93 -19.91 -14.34 -5.69
N ASN A 94 -20.01 -15.14 -4.62
CA ASN A 94 -18.97 -16.09 -4.21
C ASN A 94 -17.60 -15.43 -4.02
N VAL A 95 -17.59 -14.27 -3.38
CA VAL A 95 -16.39 -13.54 -2.98
C VAL A 95 -16.02 -13.97 -1.56
N ALA A 96 -14.74 -14.21 -1.29
CA ALA A 96 -14.30 -14.52 0.07
C ALA A 96 -13.93 -13.23 0.81
N ILE A 97 -14.48 -13.04 2.00
CA ILE A 97 -14.15 -11.93 2.91
C ILE A 97 -13.63 -12.45 4.25
N ARG A 98 -12.68 -11.73 4.84
CA ARG A 98 -12.19 -11.97 6.20
C ARG A 98 -11.66 -10.72 6.87
N THR A 99 -11.54 -10.75 8.20
CA THR A 99 -10.67 -9.85 8.96
C THR A 99 -9.20 -10.01 8.54
N LYS A 100 -8.37 -8.98 8.71
CA LYS A 100 -6.93 -9.03 8.45
C LYS A 100 -6.14 -8.01 9.27
N GLY A 101 -4.86 -8.29 9.52
CA GLY A 101 -3.89 -7.32 10.05
C GLY A 101 -2.96 -7.91 11.10
N ASN A 102 -2.02 -7.12 11.61
CA ASN A 102 -1.10 -7.53 12.66
C ASN A 102 -1.34 -6.71 13.94
N LEU A 103 -0.75 -5.52 14.04
CA LEU A 103 -1.02 -4.58 15.14
C LEU A 103 -2.48 -4.10 15.13
N SER A 104 -2.98 -3.70 13.96
CA SER A 104 -4.37 -3.25 13.79
C SER A 104 -5.40 -4.31 14.19
N LEU A 105 -5.22 -5.57 13.76
CA LEU A 105 -6.12 -6.67 14.12
C LEU A 105 -6.08 -6.94 15.63
N ARG A 106 -4.89 -7.13 16.21
CA ARG A 106 -4.74 -7.41 17.64
C ARG A 106 -5.27 -6.30 18.53
N SER A 107 -5.08 -5.03 18.12
CA SER A 107 -5.61 -3.88 18.86
C SER A 107 -7.13 -3.91 18.95
N VAL A 108 -7.80 -4.19 17.82
CA VAL A 108 -9.28 -4.25 17.75
C VAL A 108 -9.80 -5.43 18.58
N VAL A 109 -9.24 -6.64 18.42
CA VAL A 109 -9.55 -7.83 19.26
C VAL A 109 -9.35 -7.58 20.76
N SER A 110 -8.46 -6.67 21.15
CA SER A 110 -8.20 -6.31 22.55
C SER A 110 -9.06 -5.15 23.10
N SER A 111 -10.13 -4.77 22.41
CA SER A 111 -10.93 -3.57 22.70
C SER A 111 -12.42 -3.76 22.41
N ASP A 112 -13.26 -2.84 22.89
CA ASP A 112 -14.69 -2.78 22.61
C ASP A 112 -15.01 -2.19 21.21
N SER A 113 -14.16 -2.45 20.20
CA SER A 113 -14.28 -1.91 18.84
C SER A 113 -14.45 -3.04 17.83
N ASP A 114 -15.40 -2.87 16.90
CA ASP A 114 -15.59 -3.76 15.74
C ASP A 114 -14.94 -3.23 14.46
N ARG A 115 -14.02 -2.25 14.56
CA ARG A 115 -13.40 -1.58 13.41
C ARG A 115 -12.26 -2.41 12.79
N TYR A 116 -12.56 -3.61 12.33
CA TYR A 116 -11.58 -4.50 11.70
C TYR A 116 -11.17 -4.02 10.30
N SER A 117 -9.89 -4.16 9.96
CA SER A 117 -9.48 -4.17 8.55
C SER A 117 -9.97 -5.46 7.90
N PHE A 118 -10.42 -5.39 6.64
CA PHE A 118 -10.88 -6.57 5.90
C PHE A 118 -9.97 -6.91 4.71
N LYS A 119 -10.07 -8.15 4.23
CA LYS A 119 -9.55 -8.61 2.94
C LYS A 119 -10.70 -9.17 2.13
N ILE A 120 -10.87 -8.64 0.92
CA ILE A 120 -11.78 -9.13 -0.12
C ILE A 120 -10.97 -9.91 -1.14
N SER A 121 -11.44 -11.08 -1.52
CA SER A 121 -10.76 -12.01 -2.43
C SER A 121 -11.76 -12.52 -3.47
N PHE A 122 -11.69 -11.96 -4.68
CA PHE A 122 -12.64 -12.23 -5.77
C PHE A 122 -12.38 -13.59 -6.43
N ASP A 123 -11.12 -14.04 -6.44
CA ASP A 123 -10.61 -15.25 -7.10
C ASP A 123 -10.54 -16.49 -6.20
N GLU A 124 -10.89 -16.39 -4.91
CA GLU A 124 -10.70 -17.45 -3.91
C GLU A 124 -11.52 -18.72 -4.21
N TYR A 125 -12.80 -18.54 -4.57
CA TYR A 125 -13.73 -19.63 -4.91
C TYR A 125 -13.95 -19.78 -6.42
N ILE A 126 -13.68 -18.73 -7.21
CA ILE A 126 -13.81 -18.70 -8.67
C ILE A 126 -12.54 -18.09 -9.26
N SER A 127 -11.56 -18.91 -9.63
CA SER A 127 -10.20 -18.44 -10.00
C SER A 127 -10.10 -17.52 -11.22
N SER A 128 -11.17 -17.41 -12.02
CA SER A 128 -11.27 -16.46 -13.14
C SER A 128 -12.02 -15.15 -12.80
N GLN A 129 -12.54 -15.00 -11.58
CA GLN A 129 -13.30 -13.83 -11.16
C GLN A 129 -12.36 -12.74 -10.62
N GLN A 130 -12.43 -11.55 -11.22
CA GLN A 130 -11.59 -10.40 -10.89
C GLN A 130 -12.36 -9.10 -11.12
N LEU A 131 -12.12 -8.10 -10.28
CA LEU A 131 -12.68 -6.75 -10.40
C LEU A 131 -11.80 -5.90 -11.33
N ASP A 132 -12.20 -5.75 -12.59
CA ASP A 132 -11.44 -5.02 -13.65
C ASP A 132 -9.95 -5.42 -13.77
N GLY A 133 -9.60 -6.66 -13.42
CA GLY A 133 -8.22 -7.18 -13.41
C GLY A 133 -7.51 -7.14 -12.05
N ILE A 134 -8.25 -6.89 -10.96
CA ILE A 134 -7.79 -6.97 -9.57
C ILE A 134 -8.38 -8.23 -8.92
N SER A 135 -7.54 -9.12 -8.37
CA SER A 135 -8.02 -10.36 -7.74
C SER A 135 -8.35 -10.19 -6.25
N LYS A 136 -7.59 -9.41 -5.49
CA LYS A 136 -7.79 -9.23 -4.04
C LYS A 136 -7.55 -7.77 -3.60
N ILE A 137 -8.39 -7.26 -2.70
CA ILE A 137 -8.33 -5.90 -2.15
C ILE A 137 -8.28 -5.96 -0.63
N ASN A 138 -7.43 -5.12 -0.04
CA ASN A 138 -7.36 -4.88 1.40
C ASN A 138 -8.15 -3.62 1.72
N LEU A 139 -9.05 -3.69 2.70
CA LEU A 139 -9.77 -2.54 3.25
C LEU A 139 -9.09 -2.16 4.56
N ASN A 140 -8.26 -1.11 4.52
CA ASN A 140 -7.46 -0.63 5.65
C ASN A 140 -8.32 0.28 6.53
N ASN A 141 -8.44 -0.07 7.81
CA ASN A 141 -9.24 0.66 8.81
C ASN A 141 -8.63 1.99 9.28
N ASN A 142 -7.55 2.44 8.65
CA ASN A 142 -6.78 3.65 9.00
C ASN A 142 -6.28 3.65 10.47
N TYR A 143 -5.95 2.45 10.99
CA TYR A 143 -5.37 2.28 12.32
C TYR A 143 -4.11 3.14 12.50
N SER A 144 -4.03 3.83 13.63
CA SER A 144 -2.95 4.75 14.00
C SER A 144 -2.76 6.00 13.12
N ASP A 145 -3.64 6.26 12.15
CA ASP A 145 -3.64 7.49 11.34
C ASP A 145 -4.89 8.36 11.55
N ALA A 146 -4.77 9.34 12.44
CA ALA A 146 -5.81 10.35 12.65
C ALA A 146 -6.08 11.22 11.41
N SER A 147 -5.13 11.36 10.47
CA SER A 147 -5.34 12.13 9.24
C SER A 147 -6.14 11.37 8.17
N TYR A 148 -6.19 10.04 8.26
CA TYR A 148 -6.68 9.12 7.22
C TYR A 148 -5.93 9.22 5.87
N MET A 149 -4.85 10.00 5.75
CA MET A 149 -4.20 10.35 4.48
C MET A 149 -2.75 9.86 4.33
N ARG A 150 -2.09 9.37 5.39
CA ARG A 150 -0.65 9.06 5.35
C ARG A 150 -0.29 8.03 4.30
N GLU A 151 -1.00 6.91 4.29
CA GLU A 151 -0.76 5.82 3.33
C GLU A 151 -1.12 6.25 1.90
N PHE A 152 -2.24 6.98 1.71
CA PHE A 152 -2.65 7.53 0.41
C PHE A 152 -1.57 8.46 -0.18
N LEU A 153 -1.08 9.42 0.60
CA LEU A 153 -0.08 10.40 0.15
C LEU A 153 1.31 9.78 -0.03
N THR A 154 1.64 8.74 0.74
CA THR A 154 2.90 8.02 0.55
C THR A 154 2.88 7.17 -0.71
N TYR A 155 1.77 6.50 -1.04
CA TYR A 155 1.63 5.86 -2.34
C TYR A 155 1.59 6.89 -3.50
N GLU A 156 1.04 8.10 -3.30
CA GLU A 156 1.12 9.14 -4.34
C GLU A 156 2.56 9.62 -4.59
N LEU A 157 3.38 9.71 -3.54
CA LEU A 157 4.81 9.95 -3.66
C LEU A 157 5.55 8.76 -4.32
N ALA A 158 5.13 7.53 -4.04
CA ALA A 158 5.70 6.33 -4.67
C ALA A 158 5.41 6.28 -6.19
N GLU A 159 4.16 6.56 -6.61
CA GLU A 159 3.78 6.73 -8.01
C GLU A 159 4.64 7.81 -8.69
N ARG A 160 4.88 8.95 -8.01
CA ARG A 160 5.70 10.08 -8.52
C ARG A 160 7.20 9.78 -8.60
N LEU A 161 7.74 8.93 -7.71
CA LEU A 161 9.10 8.39 -7.81
C LEU A 161 9.24 7.32 -8.91
N GLY A 162 8.12 6.87 -9.49
CA GLY A 162 8.10 5.80 -10.49
C GLY A 162 8.31 4.40 -9.88
N LEU A 163 7.91 4.20 -8.62
CA LEU A 163 7.89 2.88 -7.99
C LEU A 163 6.66 2.08 -8.43
N PRO A 164 6.77 0.74 -8.64
CA PRO A 164 5.62 -0.14 -8.81
C PRO A 164 4.71 -0.09 -7.57
N THR A 165 3.59 0.61 -7.67
CA THR A 165 2.74 0.97 -6.51
C THR A 165 1.40 0.23 -6.57
N PRO A 166 0.90 -0.38 -5.48
CA PRO A 166 -0.42 -1.01 -5.47
C PRO A 166 -1.52 0.03 -5.72
N GLY A 167 -2.59 -0.34 -6.43
CA GLY A 167 -3.74 0.56 -6.60
C GLY A 167 -4.39 0.93 -5.26
N TYR A 168 -4.80 2.19 -5.08
CA TYR A 168 -5.41 2.65 -3.82
C TYR A 168 -6.45 3.77 -4.02
N SER A 169 -7.49 3.78 -3.18
CA SER A 169 -8.59 4.77 -3.16
C SER A 169 -9.30 4.83 -1.81
N PHE A 170 -10.06 5.90 -1.57
CA PHE A 170 -10.94 6.02 -0.41
C PHE A 170 -12.29 5.34 -0.64
N VAL A 171 -12.79 4.62 0.38
CA VAL A 171 -14.05 3.88 0.29
C VAL A 171 -14.92 3.97 1.55
N ASN A 172 -16.24 3.93 1.37
CA ASN A 172 -17.18 3.54 2.42
C ASN A 172 -17.37 2.02 2.40
N VAL A 173 -17.33 1.38 3.57
CA VAL A 173 -17.58 -0.05 3.72
C VAL A 173 -18.95 -0.26 4.36
N TYR A 174 -19.84 -0.96 3.67
CA TYR A 174 -21.14 -1.37 4.20
C TYR A 174 -21.19 -2.89 4.33
N VAL A 175 -21.82 -3.39 5.39
CA VAL A 175 -22.14 -4.82 5.56
C VAL A 175 -23.63 -4.95 5.82
N ASN A 176 -24.33 -5.77 5.02
CA ASN A 176 -25.77 -6.02 5.10
C ASN A 176 -26.62 -4.73 5.12
N GLY A 177 -26.17 -3.70 4.40
CA GLY A 177 -26.81 -2.39 4.29
C GLY A 177 -26.40 -1.36 5.36
N GLU A 178 -25.70 -1.77 6.41
CA GLU A 178 -25.24 -0.89 7.48
C GLU A 178 -23.83 -0.35 7.17
N LEU A 179 -23.59 0.95 7.38
CA LEU A 179 -22.26 1.56 7.23
C LEU A 179 -21.35 1.08 8.38
N LYS A 180 -20.23 0.42 8.06
CA LYS A 180 -19.20 -0.01 9.03
C LYS A 180 -18.00 0.95 9.10
N GLY A 181 -17.95 1.94 8.20
CA GLY A 181 -17.06 3.11 8.30
C GLY A 181 -16.40 3.51 6.98
N PHE A 182 -15.45 4.44 7.09
CA PHE A 182 -14.66 5.01 6.02
C PHE A 182 -13.21 4.50 6.06
N TYR A 183 -12.76 3.89 4.97
CA TYR A 183 -11.56 3.06 4.86
C TYR A 183 -10.69 3.49 3.67
N LEU A 184 -9.42 3.10 3.68
CA LEU A 184 -8.57 3.13 2.49
C LEU A 184 -8.57 1.73 1.84
N ALA A 185 -9.03 1.62 0.59
CA ALA A 185 -8.86 0.41 -0.20
C ALA A 185 -7.44 0.41 -0.81
N VAL A 186 -6.75 -0.72 -0.69
CA VAL A 186 -5.40 -0.95 -1.23
C VAL A 186 -5.34 -2.33 -1.91
N GLU A 187 -4.85 -2.38 -3.14
CA GLU A 187 -4.64 -3.63 -3.89
C GLU A 187 -3.70 -4.58 -3.15
N GLN A 188 -4.00 -5.88 -3.17
CA GLN A 188 -3.07 -6.90 -2.70
C GLN A 188 -1.95 -7.13 -3.73
N ILE A 189 -0.69 -6.84 -3.35
CA ILE A 189 0.49 -7.32 -4.10
C ILE A 189 0.42 -8.85 -4.20
N GLY A 190 0.41 -9.36 -5.44
CA GLY A 190 0.13 -10.74 -5.82
C GLY A 190 0.05 -10.91 -7.35
N GLU A 191 -0.32 -12.09 -7.84
CA GLU A 191 -0.19 -12.49 -9.26
C GLU A 191 -0.77 -11.45 -10.26
N SER A 192 -1.95 -10.87 -10.02
CA SER A 192 -2.56 -9.86 -10.91
C SER A 192 -1.85 -8.50 -10.91
N TYR A 193 -1.29 -8.10 -9.76
CA TYR A 193 -0.46 -6.90 -9.64
C TYR A 193 0.89 -7.11 -10.35
N LEU A 194 1.49 -8.30 -10.19
CA LEU A 194 2.80 -8.61 -10.76
C LEU A 194 2.75 -8.64 -12.28
N GLU A 195 1.79 -9.35 -12.87
CA GLU A 195 1.61 -9.41 -14.32
C GLU A 195 1.44 -8.00 -14.94
N ARG A 196 0.72 -7.12 -14.25
CA ARG A 196 0.44 -5.75 -14.73
C ARG A 196 1.64 -4.80 -14.63
N ASN A 197 2.48 -4.93 -13.60
CA ASN A 197 3.64 -4.04 -13.40
C ASN A 197 4.92 -4.56 -14.06
N PHE A 198 5.09 -5.88 -14.16
CA PHE A 198 6.35 -6.54 -14.57
C PHE A 198 6.24 -7.37 -15.86
N GLY A 199 5.03 -7.51 -16.44
CA GLY A 199 4.77 -8.39 -17.58
C GLY A 199 5.06 -9.87 -17.29
N ASN A 200 4.96 -10.24 -16.01
CA ASN A 200 5.23 -11.57 -15.48
C ASN A 200 4.68 -11.69 -14.05
N ALA A 201 3.98 -12.79 -13.74
CA ALA A 201 3.60 -13.20 -12.38
C ALA A 201 4.39 -14.40 -11.82
N TYR A 202 5.25 -15.02 -12.63
CA TYR A 202 6.14 -16.12 -12.22
C TYR A 202 7.40 -15.59 -11.53
N GLY A 203 7.90 -16.32 -10.54
CA GLY A 203 9.07 -15.95 -9.74
C GLY A 203 8.73 -15.83 -8.25
N ALA A 204 9.75 -15.65 -7.43
CA ALA A 204 9.58 -15.64 -5.98
C ALA A 204 9.08 -14.28 -5.46
N LEU A 205 7.89 -14.26 -4.83
CA LEU A 205 7.33 -13.11 -4.12
C LEU A 205 7.40 -13.37 -2.61
N TYR A 206 8.17 -12.59 -1.87
CA TYR A 206 8.24 -12.62 -0.41
C TYR A 206 7.62 -11.36 0.20
N LYS A 207 6.97 -11.46 1.37
CA LYS A 207 6.62 -10.32 2.23
C LYS A 207 7.52 -10.31 3.46
N ALA A 208 8.13 -9.17 3.77
CA ALA A 208 8.80 -8.97 5.04
C ALA A 208 7.77 -8.66 6.16
N ASN A 209 7.75 -9.51 7.18
CA ASN A 209 6.92 -9.34 8.39
C ASN A 209 7.75 -9.08 9.65
N GLY A 210 9.08 -9.06 9.53
CA GLY A 210 10.02 -8.77 10.62
C GLY A 210 10.58 -10.02 11.27
N GLY A 211 11.63 -9.87 12.08
CA GLY A 211 12.39 -10.98 12.65
C GLY A 211 13.56 -11.44 11.75
N ASN A 212 14.14 -12.60 12.02
CA ASN A 212 15.42 -13.01 11.45
C ASN A 212 15.38 -13.13 9.91
N GLY A 213 16.37 -12.53 9.25
CA GLY A 213 16.49 -12.44 7.79
C GLY A 213 15.73 -11.27 7.14
N SER A 214 14.87 -10.56 7.86
CA SER A 214 14.15 -9.38 7.32
C SER A 214 15.04 -8.13 7.17
N GLU A 215 16.19 -8.12 7.85
CA GLU A 215 17.33 -7.22 7.59
C GLU A 215 18.01 -7.43 6.23
N LEU A 216 17.77 -8.55 5.53
CA LEU A 216 18.46 -8.93 4.28
C LEU A 216 19.98 -9.15 4.44
N THR A 217 20.44 -9.48 5.66
CA THR A 217 21.80 -10.00 5.89
C THR A 217 21.94 -11.39 5.27
N TRP A 218 23.15 -11.75 4.84
CA TRP A 218 23.38 -13.06 4.24
C TRP A 218 23.49 -14.16 5.30
N LEU A 219 22.52 -15.07 5.26
CA LEU A 219 22.44 -16.33 6.01
C LEU A 219 22.55 -17.50 5.02
N GLU A 220 23.25 -18.56 5.41
CA GLU A 220 23.66 -19.65 4.51
C GLU A 220 22.49 -20.44 3.88
N THR A 221 21.33 -20.50 4.56
CA THR A 221 20.20 -21.35 4.17
C THR A 221 18.88 -20.57 4.16
N ILE A 222 17.99 -20.91 3.21
CA ILE A 222 16.68 -20.24 3.08
C ILE A 222 15.80 -20.42 4.32
N ASP A 223 15.99 -21.51 5.07
CA ASP A 223 15.30 -21.76 6.32
C ASP A 223 15.60 -20.74 7.42
N ALA A 224 16.71 -20.01 7.35
CA ALA A 224 17.05 -19.01 8.36
C ALA A 224 16.22 -17.71 8.25
N TYR A 225 15.62 -17.43 7.10
CA TYR A 225 14.90 -16.19 6.80
C TYR A 225 13.43 -16.21 7.28
N LYS A 226 13.22 -16.53 8.55
CA LYS A 226 11.87 -16.67 9.13
C LYS A 226 11.03 -15.38 9.12
N GLY A 227 11.64 -14.22 8.88
CA GLY A 227 10.94 -12.94 8.69
C GLY A 227 10.49 -12.63 7.25
N LEU A 228 10.77 -13.51 6.28
CA LEU A 228 10.40 -13.38 4.87
C LEU A 228 9.37 -14.46 4.47
N ASP A 229 8.09 -14.14 4.56
CA ASP A 229 7.00 -15.03 4.14
C ASP A 229 6.99 -15.19 2.60
N LEU A 230 7.18 -16.40 2.08
CA LEU A 230 6.88 -16.68 0.67
C LEU A 230 5.35 -16.55 0.42
N LYS A 231 4.97 -15.81 -0.61
CA LYS A 231 3.58 -15.54 -1.02
C LYS A 231 3.23 -16.01 -2.45
N SER A 232 4.22 -16.22 -3.31
CA SER A 232 4.00 -16.84 -4.62
C SER A 232 3.91 -18.37 -4.52
N LYS A 233 3.17 -18.99 -5.44
CA LYS A 233 3.15 -20.46 -5.63
C LYS A 233 4.35 -20.98 -6.45
N SER A 234 5.12 -20.08 -7.04
CA SER A 234 6.31 -20.37 -7.85
C SER A 234 7.54 -19.70 -7.27
N THR A 235 8.72 -20.31 -7.48
CA THR A 235 10.02 -19.75 -7.12
C THR A 235 11.07 -20.23 -8.12
N ASN A 236 12.09 -19.40 -8.40
CA ASN A 236 13.30 -19.84 -9.10
C ASN A 236 14.31 -20.47 -8.12
N GLY A 237 13.86 -21.45 -7.33
CA GLY A 237 14.69 -22.16 -6.36
C GLY A 237 15.35 -21.24 -5.33
N ASN A 238 16.69 -21.22 -5.30
CA ASN A 238 17.50 -20.53 -4.29
C ASN A 238 17.96 -19.11 -4.69
N VAL A 239 17.44 -18.54 -5.78
CA VAL A 239 17.89 -17.22 -6.34
C VAL A 239 17.88 -16.07 -5.32
N ILE A 240 17.04 -16.13 -4.27
CA ILE A 240 17.11 -15.17 -3.15
C ILE A 240 18.45 -15.24 -2.38
N LEU A 241 19.03 -16.43 -2.19
CA LEU A 241 20.33 -16.60 -1.54
C LEU A 241 21.47 -16.02 -2.38
N ASP A 242 21.36 -16.11 -3.72
CA ASP A 242 22.32 -15.50 -4.64
C ASP A 242 22.23 -13.97 -4.60
N MET A 243 21.01 -13.41 -4.61
CA MET A 243 20.79 -11.96 -4.44
C MET A 243 21.36 -11.45 -3.11
N LEU A 244 21.05 -12.12 -2.01
CA LEU A 244 21.51 -11.71 -0.69
C LEU A 244 23.02 -11.87 -0.53
N LYS A 245 23.62 -12.87 -1.17
CA LYS A 245 25.08 -13.06 -1.19
C LYS A 245 25.78 -11.94 -1.95
N GLU A 246 25.31 -11.61 -3.16
CA GLU A 246 25.86 -10.50 -3.95
C GLU A 246 25.64 -9.15 -3.24
N LEU A 247 24.46 -8.91 -2.65
CA LEU A 247 24.20 -7.70 -1.85
C LEU A 247 25.17 -7.56 -0.66
N ASN A 248 25.40 -8.64 0.10
CA ASN A 248 26.21 -8.57 1.31
C ASN A 248 27.73 -8.63 1.04
N THR A 249 28.17 -9.38 0.03
CA THR A 249 29.59 -9.71 -0.19
C THR A 249 30.14 -9.33 -1.56
N GLY A 250 29.27 -9.02 -2.52
CA GLY A 250 29.62 -8.63 -3.88
C GLY A 250 29.64 -7.11 -4.09
N THR A 251 29.52 -6.71 -5.35
CA THR A 251 29.65 -5.31 -5.81
C THR A 251 28.82 -4.98 -7.06
N ASP A 252 28.29 -5.97 -7.78
CA ASP A 252 27.46 -5.79 -8.98
C ASP A 252 26.02 -6.18 -8.68
N TYR A 253 25.41 -5.39 -7.78
CA TYR A 253 24.04 -5.56 -7.33
C TYR A 253 23.02 -5.53 -8.49
N SER A 254 23.38 -4.91 -9.63
CA SER A 254 22.52 -4.83 -10.83
C SER A 254 22.19 -6.20 -11.46
N LYS A 255 22.99 -7.24 -11.17
CA LYS A 255 22.71 -8.61 -11.60
C LYS A 255 21.52 -9.25 -10.88
N VAL A 256 21.16 -8.75 -9.69
CA VAL A 256 20.28 -9.44 -8.74
C VAL A 256 19.21 -8.55 -8.13
N LEU A 257 19.29 -7.23 -8.31
CA LEU A 257 18.42 -6.23 -7.69
C LEU A 257 18.23 -5.05 -8.66
N ASP A 258 17.01 -4.55 -8.80
CA ASP A 258 16.82 -3.23 -9.42
C ASP A 258 17.30 -2.16 -8.43
N VAL A 259 18.54 -1.72 -8.65
CA VAL A 259 19.21 -0.72 -7.81
C VAL A 259 18.49 0.63 -7.88
N ASP A 260 17.85 0.98 -9.00
CA ASP A 260 17.19 2.27 -9.16
C ASP A 260 15.87 2.30 -8.35
N GLU A 261 15.10 1.22 -8.45
CA GLU A 261 13.90 0.98 -7.63
C GLU A 261 14.24 0.89 -6.14
N ALA A 262 15.29 0.17 -5.75
CA ALA A 262 15.72 0.06 -4.35
C ALA A 262 16.14 1.41 -3.75
N LEU A 263 16.85 2.26 -4.51
CA LEU A 263 17.22 3.62 -4.06
C LEU A 263 15.98 4.52 -3.92
N LYS A 264 14.98 4.38 -4.80
CA LYS A 264 13.68 5.06 -4.68
C LYS A 264 12.87 4.58 -3.47
N PHE A 265 12.89 3.28 -3.16
CA PHE A 265 12.25 2.73 -1.96
C PHE A 265 12.89 3.28 -0.68
N ILE A 266 14.23 3.39 -0.62
CA ILE A 266 14.93 4.04 0.50
C ILE A 266 14.54 5.52 0.57
N ALA A 267 14.56 6.25 -0.56
CA ALA A 267 14.15 7.66 -0.62
C ALA A 267 12.72 7.88 -0.12
N LEU A 268 11.75 7.06 -0.56
CA LEU A 268 10.35 7.12 -0.15
C LEU A 268 10.19 7.06 1.38
N ASN A 269 10.89 6.14 2.04
CA ASN A 269 10.83 5.95 3.48
C ASN A 269 11.56 7.07 4.25
N VAL A 270 12.63 7.66 3.69
CA VAL A 270 13.33 8.82 4.28
C VAL A 270 12.53 10.11 4.13
N LEU A 271 11.96 10.36 2.95
CA LEU A 271 11.14 11.53 2.64
C LEU A 271 9.88 11.61 3.50
N THR A 272 9.28 10.46 3.79
CA THR A 272 8.10 10.35 4.67
C THR A 272 8.44 10.04 6.12
N ALA A 273 9.72 9.85 6.45
CA ALA A 273 10.18 9.37 7.76
C ALA A 273 9.43 8.13 8.30
N ASN A 274 9.14 7.16 7.43
CA ASN A 274 8.46 5.93 7.82
C ASN A 274 9.43 4.97 8.54
N MET A 275 9.42 5.02 9.87
CA MET A 275 10.16 4.09 10.73
C MET A 275 9.44 2.75 10.96
N ASP A 276 8.22 2.54 10.47
CA ASP A 276 7.56 1.22 10.48
C ASP A 276 7.81 0.47 9.16
N SER A 277 9.08 0.40 8.78
CA SER A 277 9.58 -0.09 7.48
C SER A 277 10.88 -0.89 7.63
N TYR A 278 11.57 -1.18 6.52
CA TYR A 278 12.94 -1.72 6.52
C TYR A 278 13.94 -0.86 7.33
N LEU A 279 13.74 0.47 7.34
CA LEU A 279 14.59 1.42 8.07
C LEU A 279 14.52 1.20 9.59
N GLY A 280 13.36 0.81 10.10
CA GLY A 280 13.05 0.71 11.52
C GLY A 280 13.66 -0.49 12.24
N THR A 281 13.34 -0.62 13.54
CA THR A 281 13.69 -1.78 14.36
C THR A 281 13.05 -3.07 13.83
N ASN A 282 11.80 -2.99 13.36
CA ASN A 282 11.00 -4.15 12.97
C ASN A 282 11.38 -4.75 11.60
N LYS A 283 12.00 -3.95 10.72
CA LYS A 283 12.54 -4.38 9.41
C LYS A 283 11.51 -5.02 8.46
N HIS A 284 10.29 -4.48 8.43
CA HIS A 284 9.16 -5.09 7.71
C HIS A 284 8.47 -4.10 6.76
N ASN A 285 7.24 -4.40 6.34
CA ASN A 285 6.43 -3.54 5.47
C ASN A 285 7.08 -3.24 4.10
N TYR A 286 7.61 -4.29 3.49
CA TYR A 286 7.97 -4.32 2.07
C TYR A 286 7.75 -5.73 1.50
N TYR A 287 7.71 -5.83 0.18
CA TYR A 287 7.80 -7.11 -0.53
C TYR A 287 9.11 -7.18 -1.33
N LEU A 288 9.61 -8.40 -1.53
CA LEU A 288 10.63 -8.69 -2.54
C LEU A 288 9.98 -9.50 -3.66
N TYR A 289 10.09 -9.05 -4.91
CA TYR A 289 9.64 -9.81 -6.08
C TYR A 289 10.78 -10.10 -7.02
N GLU A 290 11.01 -11.37 -7.32
CA GLU A 290 12.01 -11.84 -8.29
C GLU A 290 11.41 -12.00 -9.69
N ASN A 291 12.00 -11.32 -10.68
CA ASN A 291 11.67 -11.43 -12.10
C ASN A 291 12.94 -11.74 -12.90
N LYS A 292 13.09 -13.01 -13.32
CA LYS A 292 14.19 -13.49 -14.19
C LYS A 292 15.57 -13.31 -13.52
N GLY A 293 15.64 -13.51 -12.20
CA GLY A 293 16.86 -13.39 -11.40
C GLY A 293 17.09 -12.03 -10.74
N VAL A 294 16.35 -10.99 -11.11
CA VAL A 294 16.46 -9.63 -10.55
C VAL A 294 15.32 -9.37 -9.58
N PHE A 295 15.62 -8.82 -8.40
CA PHE A 295 14.63 -8.47 -7.38
C PHE A 295 14.21 -7.00 -7.41
N SER A 296 12.91 -6.77 -7.25
CA SER A 296 12.28 -5.48 -6.91
C SER A 296 11.95 -5.41 -5.41
N VAL A 297 11.93 -4.20 -4.83
CA VAL A 297 11.65 -3.90 -3.41
C VAL A 297 10.38 -3.03 -3.32
N LEU A 298 9.23 -3.68 -3.17
CA LEU A 298 7.92 -3.06 -3.39
C LEU A 298 7.37 -2.37 -2.12
N PRO A 299 6.78 -1.18 -2.23
CA PRO A 299 6.16 -0.45 -1.11
C PRO A 299 4.92 -1.15 -0.54
N TRP A 300 4.79 -1.20 0.79
CA TRP A 300 3.64 -1.77 1.51
C TRP A 300 3.42 -1.12 2.90
N ASP A 301 2.18 -1.09 3.43
CA ASP A 301 1.77 -0.62 4.78
C ASP A 301 2.42 0.73 5.22
N TYR A 302 1.87 1.86 4.75
CA TYR A 302 2.36 3.22 5.05
C TYR A 302 1.47 4.05 5.99
N ASN A 303 0.61 3.41 6.80
CA ASN A 303 -0.23 4.11 7.79
C ASN A 303 0.60 4.83 8.89
N MET A 304 1.83 4.37 9.14
CA MET A 304 2.77 4.97 10.11
C MET A 304 3.74 6.00 9.50
N ALA A 305 3.61 6.31 8.22
CA ALA A 305 4.39 7.35 7.55
C ALA A 305 4.13 8.76 8.14
N PHE A 306 4.93 9.74 7.74
CA PHE A 306 4.91 11.12 8.25
C PHE A 306 4.92 11.18 9.79
N GLY A 307 5.90 10.48 10.38
CA GLY A 307 6.17 10.52 11.82
C GLY A 307 5.15 9.78 12.70
N GLY A 308 4.42 8.80 12.16
CA GLY A 308 3.36 8.08 12.89
C GLY A 308 3.83 7.33 14.16
N LEU A 309 5.10 6.92 14.22
CA LEU A 309 5.75 6.33 15.42
C LEU A 309 6.35 7.38 16.39
N GLY A 310 6.22 8.68 16.09
CA GLY A 310 6.99 9.75 16.70
C GLY A 310 8.24 10.12 15.89
N GLY A 311 8.69 11.36 16.00
CA GLY A 311 9.79 11.88 15.19
C GLY A 311 11.18 11.55 15.75
N SER A 312 12.00 10.87 14.94
CA SER A 312 13.46 10.94 15.02
C SER A 312 13.99 11.83 13.89
N SER A 313 15.12 12.52 14.12
CA SER A 313 15.81 13.24 13.04
C SER A 313 16.56 12.24 12.18
N ILE A 314 16.01 11.88 11.02
CA ILE A 314 16.63 10.93 10.10
C ILE A 314 17.89 11.55 9.49
N LEU A 315 19.01 10.84 9.63
CA LEU A 315 20.25 11.06 8.90
C LEU A 315 20.08 10.46 7.50
N ILE A 316 20.04 11.27 6.44
CA ILE A 316 19.68 10.79 5.09
C ILE A 316 20.67 9.76 4.54
N ASP A 317 21.93 9.78 4.96
CA ASP A 317 22.95 8.79 4.56
C ASP A 317 23.08 7.62 5.54
N GLU A 318 22.51 7.72 6.75
CA GLU A 318 22.39 6.61 7.71
C GLU A 318 20.93 6.46 8.22
N PRO A 319 19.95 6.22 7.34
CA PRO A 319 18.52 6.32 7.66
C PRO A 319 17.96 5.14 8.48
N THR A 320 18.76 4.55 9.37
CA THR A 320 18.47 3.29 10.05
C THR A 320 18.18 3.49 11.54
N GLN A 321 17.21 2.74 12.09
CA GLN A 321 17.04 2.61 13.52
C GLN A 321 17.89 1.43 14.01
N GLY A 322 19.06 1.75 14.55
CA GLY A 322 20.13 0.79 14.84
C GLY A 322 21.17 0.71 13.73
N THR A 323 22.17 -0.14 13.93
CA THR A 323 23.43 -0.20 13.17
C THR A 323 23.22 -0.26 11.66
N LEU A 324 23.88 0.63 10.92
CA LEU A 324 23.81 0.69 9.46
C LEU A 324 24.26 -0.62 8.80
N SER A 325 25.33 -1.24 9.31
CA SER A 325 25.86 -2.50 8.80
C SER A 325 24.90 -3.70 8.97
N GLU A 326 23.86 -3.57 9.80
CA GLU A 326 22.73 -4.51 9.92
C GLU A 326 21.57 -4.17 8.95
N ARG A 327 21.80 -3.29 7.97
CA ARG A 327 20.87 -2.93 6.89
C ARG A 327 21.59 -2.93 5.54
N PRO A 328 22.08 -4.10 5.04
CA PRO A 328 22.85 -4.20 3.80
C PRO A 328 22.21 -3.52 2.58
N LEU A 329 20.87 -3.50 2.46
CA LEU A 329 20.20 -2.79 1.35
C LEU A 329 20.53 -1.28 1.33
N ILE A 330 20.73 -0.66 2.50
CA ILE A 330 21.10 0.75 2.64
C ILE A 330 22.62 0.89 2.65
N ASP A 331 23.31 0.13 3.52
CA ASP A 331 24.78 0.16 3.71
C ASP A 331 25.55 -0.05 2.41
N LYS A 332 25.11 -1.00 1.57
CA LYS A 332 25.86 -1.45 0.39
C LYS A 332 25.56 -0.60 -0.82
N LEU A 333 24.31 -0.17 -0.98
CA LEU A 333 23.90 0.71 -2.08
C LEU A 333 24.41 2.14 -1.90
N LEU A 334 24.29 2.74 -0.70
CA LEU A 334 24.72 4.13 -0.44
C LEU A 334 26.24 4.31 -0.26
N LYS A 335 27.01 3.22 -0.20
CA LYS A 335 28.49 3.23 -0.29
C LYS A 335 29.03 3.38 -1.72
N VAL A 336 28.18 3.28 -2.74
CA VAL A 336 28.55 3.53 -4.13
C VAL A 336 28.20 4.98 -4.46
N ASP A 337 29.20 5.82 -4.73
CA ASP A 337 29.01 7.27 -4.92
C ASP A 337 27.93 7.61 -5.98
N ALA A 338 27.91 6.88 -7.10
CA ALA A 338 26.91 7.06 -8.16
C ALA A 338 25.47 6.72 -7.71
N ASN A 339 25.32 5.76 -6.79
CA ASN A 339 24.01 5.41 -6.20
C ASN A 339 23.60 6.46 -5.17
N LYS A 340 24.52 6.92 -4.31
CA LYS A 340 24.24 8.03 -3.37
C LYS A 340 23.86 9.30 -4.12
N GLN A 341 24.52 9.62 -5.23
CA GLN A 341 24.18 10.77 -6.06
C GLN A 341 22.76 10.68 -6.64
N LYS A 342 22.36 9.53 -7.20
CA LYS A 342 20.97 9.29 -7.64
C LYS A 342 19.97 9.43 -6.50
N TYR A 343 20.29 8.85 -5.35
CA TYR A 343 19.44 8.91 -4.16
C TYR A 343 19.25 10.35 -3.65
N HIS A 344 20.33 11.14 -3.56
CA HIS A 344 20.25 12.58 -3.25
C HIS A 344 19.46 13.37 -4.29
N GLN A 345 19.54 13.01 -5.58
CA GLN A 345 18.69 13.58 -6.62
C GLN A 345 17.21 13.26 -6.37
N PHE A 346 16.84 12.00 -6.10
CA PHE A 346 15.44 11.63 -5.78
C PHE A 346 14.91 12.36 -4.53
N LEU A 347 15.75 12.55 -3.50
CA LEU A 347 15.40 13.38 -2.33
C LEU A 347 15.15 14.84 -2.75
N THR A 348 16.08 15.43 -3.51
CA THR A 348 16.03 16.84 -3.96
C THR A 348 14.79 17.12 -4.81
N GLU A 349 14.53 16.30 -5.81
CA GLU A 349 13.37 16.42 -6.71
C GLU A 349 12.04 16.28 -5.95
N SER A 350 12.00 15.41 -4.93
CA SER A 350 10.80 15.21 -4.12
C SER A 350 10.48 16.40 -3.21
N ILE A 351 11.49 16.97 -2.54
CA ILE A 351 11.29 18.12 -1.63
C ILE A 351 11.09 19.45 -2.37
N GLN A 352 11.61 19.58 -3.60
CA GLN A 352 11.35 20.73 -4.46
C GLN A 352 10.04 20.58 -5.25
N GLY A 353 9.59 19.34 -5.49
CA GLY A 353 8.35 19.00 -6.18
C GLY A 353 7.18 18.75 -5.21
N PHE A 354 6.74 17.49 -5.12
CA PHE A 354 5.49 17.11 -4.46
C PHE A 354 5.43 17.43 -2.97
N LEU A 355 6.57 17.33 -2.25
CA LEU A 355 6.62 17.62 -0.82
C LEU A 355 6.92 19.09 -0.52
N SER A 356 7.14 19.95 -1.53
CA SER A 356 7.27 21.39 -1.29
C SER A 356 6.03 21.92 -0.56
N ASN A 357 6.24 22.77 0.45
CA ASN A 357 5.22 23.06 1.47
C ASN A 357 3.85 23.44 0.89
N ASP A 358 3.82 24.31 -0.12
CA ASP A 358 2.58 24.80 -0.73
C ASP A 358 1.86 23.71 -1.54
N VAL A 359 2.62 22.87 -2.27
CA VAL A 359 2.07 21.75 -3.08
C VAL A 359 1.50 20.67 -2.17
N PHE A 360 2.25 20.28 -1.13
CA PHE A 360 1.81 19.25 -0.20
C PHE A 360 0.63 19.71 0.64
N ALA A 361 0.67 20.94 1.18
CA ALA A 361 -0.43 21.51 1.95
C ALA A 361 -1.71 21.66 1.11
N ALA A 362 -1.61 22.10 -0.16
CA ALA A 362 -2.75 22.15 -1.07
C ALA A 362 -3.35 20.76 -1.34
N ARG A 363 -2.51 19.73 -1.56
CA ARG A 363 -2.98 18.36 -1.78
C ARG A 363 -3.62 17.76 -0.52
N VAL A 364 -3.03 17.98 0.66
CA VAL A 364 -3.63 17.59 1.95
C VAL A 364 -4.98 18.30 2.16
N GLN A 365 -5.10 19.58 1.79
CA GLN A 365 -6.36 20.32 1.89
C GLN A 365 -7.44 19.79 0.91
N GLU A 366 -7.05 19.45 -0.33
CA GLU A 366 -7.94 18.84 -1.32
C GLU A 366 -8.50 17.51 -0.83
N LEU A 367 -7.63 16.61 -0.36
CA LEU A 367 -8.05 15.32 0.23
C LEU A 367 -8.90 15.54 1.49
N SER A 368 -8.55 16.52 2.33
CA SER A 368 -9.35 16.87 3.52
C SER A 368 -10.77 17.30 3.14
N GLN A 369 -10.93 18.13 2.11
CA GLN A 369 -12.25 18.53 1.60
C GLN A 369 -13.03 17.33 1.02
N LEU A 370 -12.37 16.41 0.31
CA LEU A 370 -12.98 15.20 -0.22
C LEU A 370 -13.50 14.26 0.88
N ILE A 371 -12.73 14.05 1.96
CA ILE A 371 -13.03 13.01 2.95
C ILE A 371 -13.72 13.51 4.24
N SER A 372 -13.68 14.81 4.55
CA SER A 372 -14.18 15.36 5.84
C SER A 372 -15.59 14.89 6.20
N GLY A 373 -16.53 15.00 5.25
CA GLY A 373 -17.93 14.63 5.44
C GLY A 373 -18.21 13.11 5.42
N TYR A 374 -17.18 12.29 5.22
CA TYR A 374 -17.22 10.84 5.39
C TYR A 374 -16.65 10.46 6.77
N VAL A 375 -15.50 11.03 7.14
CA VAL A 375 -14.89 10.85 8.48
C VAL A 375 -15.82 11.33 9.60
N GLU A 376 -16.52 12.45 9.42
CA GLU A 376 -17.53 12.96 10.37
C GLU A 376 -18.72 12.01 10.58
N LYS A 377 -18.99 11.12 9.62
CA LYS A 377 -20.13 10.18 9.62
C LYS A 377 -19.73 8.72 9.85
N ASP A 378 -18.46 8.45 10.10
CA ASP A 378 -17.93 7.11 10.32
C ASP A 378 -18.35 6.60 11.72
N PRO A 379 -19.24 5.60 11.82
CA PRO A 379 -19.82 5.19 13.10
C PRO A 379 -18.88 4.34 13.95
N THR A 380 -17.70 3.95 13.44
CA THR A 380 -16.73 3.10 14.15
C THR A 380 -15.38 3.76 14.38
N ALA A 381 -15.21 5.02 13.95
CA ALA A 381 -13.92 5.72 13.88
C ALA A 381 -13.05 5.61 15.14
N PHE A 382 -11.74 5.35 14.95
CA PHE A 382 -10.75 5.35 16.03
C PHE A 382 -10.46 6.75 16.63
N TYR A 383 -10.91 7.81 15.97
CA TYR A 383 -10.60 9.20 16.28
C TYR A 383 -11.87 10.05 16.15
N THR A 384 -12.05 11.00 17.05
CA THR A 384 -13.10 12.01 16.89
C THR A 384 -12.79 12.92 15.70
N TYR A 385 -13.82 13.54 15.12
CA TYR A 385 -13.64 14.48 14.00
C TYR A 385 -12.70 15.67 14.35
N ALA A 386 -12.68 16.10 15.62
CA ALA A 386 -11.76 17.12 16.11
C ALA A 386 -10.30 16.63 16.23
N GLU A 387 -10.07 15.33 16.43
CA GLU A 387 -8.74 14.72 16.36
C GLU A 387 -8.30 14.51 14.91
N TYR A 388 -9.22 14.21 14.00
CA TYR A 388 -8.95 14.20 12.56
C TYR A 388 -8.44 15.56 12.06
N GLN A 389 -9.12 16.65 12.40
CA GLN A 389 -8.70 18.02 12.06
C GLN A 389 -7.30 18.36 12.61
N LYS A 390 -6.97 17.88 13.82
CA LYS A 390 -5.61 17.98 14.39
C LYS A 390 -4.62 17.12 13.62
N GLY A 391 -4.98 15.89 13.24
CA GLY A 391 -4.14 14.96 12.47
C GLY A 391 -3.74 15.51 11.11
N VAL A 392 -4.68 16.13 10.38
CA VAL A 392 -4.42 16.83 9.10
C VAL A 392 -3.43 17.99 9.29
N THR A 393 -3.57 18.75 10.38
CA THR A 393 -2.65 19.83 10.74
C THR A 393 -1.25 19.30 11.08
N GLN A 394 -1.18 18.23 11.88
CA GLN A 394 0.06 17.56 12.29
C GLN A 394 0.82 16.95 11.11
N LEU A 395 0.11 16.28 10.18
CA LEU A 395 0.66 15.73 8.94
C LEU A 395 1.38 16.81 8.11
N THR A 396 0.69 17.93 7.86
CA THR A 396 1.25 19.06 7.10
C THR A 396 2.45 19.69 7.82
N THR A 397 2.36 19.85 9.14
CA THR A 397 3.43 20.40 9.98
C THR A 397 4.68 19.49 9.96
N PHE A 398 4.48 18.17 10.05
CA PHE A 398 5.57 17.19 10.02
C PHE A 398 6.27 17.16 8.65
N ALA A 399 5.51 17.16 7.56
CA ALA A 399 6.08 17.16 6.20
C ALA A 399 6.98 18.38 5.96
N ALA A 400 6.54 19.59 6.34
CA ALA A 400 7.34 20.81 6.22
C ALA A 400 8.62 20.78 7.09
N GLN A 401 8.55 20.18 8.28
CA GLN A 401 9.72 19.95 9.14
C GLN A 401 10.70 18.95 8.50
N GLN A 402 10.21 17.82 7.98
CA GLN A 402 11.05 16.80 7.35
C GLN A 402 11.72 17.32 6.07
N VAL A 403 10.99 18.08 5.24
CA VAL A 403 11.54 18.82 4.09
C VAL A 403 12.68 19.74 4.49
N THR A 404 12.49 20.52 5.56
CA THR A 404 13.51 21.44 6.10
C THR A 404 14.74 20.67 6.62
N THR A 405 14.53 19.52 7.27
CA THR A 405 15.60 18.66 7.79
C THR A 405 16.40 17.98 6.68
N ILE A 406 15.74 17.49 5.63
CA ILE A 406 16.41 16.86 4.47
C ILE A 406 17.18 17.91 3.66
N ALA A 407 16.61 19.10 3.42
CA ALA A 407 17.29 20.18 2.70
C ALA A 407 18.62 20.55 3.33
N LYS A 408 18.66 20.71 4.67
CA LYS A 408 19.88 21.03 5.43
C LYS A 408 20.94 19.93 5.41
N GLN A 409 20.56 18.69 5.17
CA GLN A 409 21.51 17.57 5.05
C GLN A 409 22.04 17.43 3.63
N LEU A 410 21.24 17.79 2.62
CA LEU A 410 21.68 17.88 1.22
C LEU A 410 22.60 19.08 0.96
N ASP A 411 22.40 20.21 1.66
CA ASP A 411 23.26 21.40 1.55
C ASP A 411 24.47 21.40 2.51
N GLY A 412 24.54 20.43 3.43
CA GLY A 412 25.63 20.26 4.39
C GLY A 412 25.56 21.19 5.62
N THR A 413 24.50 21.97 5.82
CA THR A 413 24.29 22.77 7.05
C THR A 413 23.80 21.94 8.24
N SER A 414 23.56 20.65 8.06
CA SER A 414 23.32 19.66 9.11
C SER A 414 23.90 18.29 8.72
N PRO A 415 24.32 17.42 9.67
CA PRO A 415 24.95 16.14 9.34
C PRO A 415 24.01 15.21 8.56
N SER A 416 24.46 14.71 7.41
CA SER A 416 23.73 13.67 6.63
C SER A 416 23.98 12.25 7.17
N SER A 417 25.11 12.03 7.86
CA SER A 417 25.57 10.74 8.38
C SER A 417 26.03 10.86 9.84
N GLY A 418 26.41 9.74 10.44
CA GLY A 418 26.79 9.60 11.85
C GLY A 418 28.10 8.82 12.00
N ASP A 419 28.08 7.82 12.87
CA ASP A 419 29.19 6.91 13.19
C ASP A 419 28.92 5.45 12.77
N GLY A 420 27.91 5.22 11.92
CA GLY A 420 27.44 3.89 11.52
C GLY A 420 26.41 3.26 12.46
N SER A 421 26.06 3.91 13.58
CA SER A 421 24.98 3.45 14.48
C SER A 421 23.57 3.86 14.04
N GLY A 422 23.45 4.63 12.95
CA GLY A 422 22.18 5.06 12.38
C GLY A 422 21.56 6.29 13.04
N SER A 423 20.38 6.66 12.54
CA SER A 423 19.55 7.84 12.90
C SER A 423 19.04 7.90 14.36
N GLY A 424 19.61 7.10 15.26
CA GLY A 424 19.23 7.06 16.67
C GLY A 424 20.29 6.50 17.63
N GLY A 425 21.51 6.19 17.15
CA GLY A 425 22.60 5.69 18.00
C GLY A 425 23.68 6.72 18.32
N GLY A 426 24.01 7.60 17.36
CA GLY A 426 25.12 8.55 17.47
C GLY A 426 24.80 9.77 18.33
N MET A 427 25.85 10.48 18.78
CA MET A 427 25.73 11.74 19.53
C MET A 427 25.34 12.95 18.65
N GLY A 428 24.24 12.84 17.89
CA GLY A 428 23.56 13.96 17.26
C GLY A 428 22.79 14.77 18.31
N GLY A 429 23.19 16.02 18.54
CA GLY A 429 22.73 16.80 19.70
C GLY A 429 21.29 17.33 19.60
N GLY A 430 20.40 16.84 20.48
CA GLY A 430 19.19 17.55 20.90
C GLY A 430 17.86 16.98 20.41
N GLY A 431 17.23 16.10 21.19
CA GLY A 431 15.88 15.59 20.93
C GLY A 431 15.39 14.65 22.03
N MET A 432 14.21 14.92 22.59
CA MET A 432 13.65 14.30 23.79
C MET A 432 13.66 12.75 23.80
N ARG A 433 14.05 12.18 24.94
CA ARG A 433 14.00 10.74 25.23
C ARG A 433 12.54 10.26 25.28
N GLY A 434 12.08 9.57 24.24
CA GLY A 434 10.70 9.08 24.14
C GLY A 434 10.34 8.08 25.25
N GLY A 435 9.31 8.40 26.03
CA GLY A 435 8.73 7.50 27.04
C GLY A 435 7.57 6.69 26.48
N MET A 436 7.60 5.36 26.65
CA MET A 436 6.50 4.48 26.23
C MET A 436 5.26 4.62 27.13
N GLY A 437 4.08 4.63 26.51
CA GLY A 437 2.87 3.98 27.03
C GLY A 437 2.27 4.48 28.34
N GLY A 438 1.52 5.58 28.29
CA GLY A 438 0.54 5.96 29.32
C GLY A 438 -0.79 6.33 28.69
N LYS A 439 -1.91 5.79 29.19
CA LYS A 439 -3.26 6.17 28.73
C LYS A 439 -3.55 7.63 29.14
N PRO A 440 -4.25 8.43 28.30
CA PRO A 440 -4.76 9.73 28.74
C PRO A 440 -5.88 9.53 29.77
N GLY A 441 -5.56 9.74 31.04
CA GLY A 441 -6.53 9.90 32.12
C GLY A 441 -7.02 11.34 32.21
N GLU A 442 -8.24 11.54 32.68
CA GLU A 442 -8.88 12.86 32.80
C GLU A 442 -8.13 13.77 33.79
N GLY A 443 -7.93 15.04 33.43
CA GLY A 443 -7.18 15.98 34.26
C GLY A 443 -7.11 17.39 33.67
N ALA A 444 -8.22 18.13 33.73
CA ALA A 444 -8.24 19.53 33.29
C ALA A 444 -7.48 20.43 34.27
N ALA A 445 -6.49 21.16 33.78
CA ALA A 445 -5.79 22.23 34.50
C ALA A 445 -5.47 23.38 33.54
N ASN A 446 -5.63 24.62 34.02
CA ASN A 446 -5.46 25.82 33.19
C ASN A 446 -4.00 26.05 32.78
N VAL A 447 -3.81 26.51 31.54
CA VAL A 447 -2.66 27.33 31.15
C VAL A 447 -3.19 28.63 30.57
N GLN A 448 -3.22 29.68 31.39
CA GLN A 448 -3.34 31.06 30.94
C GLN A 448 -1.95 31.71 30.96
N ASP A 449 -1.80 32.75 30.14
CA ASP A 449 -0.77 33.79 30.19
C ASP A 449 0.71 33.38 30.17
N ALA A 450 1.30 33.46 28.97
CA ALA A 450 2.72 33.76 28.77
C ALA A 450 2.97 34.54 27.46
N VAL A 451 2.16 35.58 27.19
CA VAL A 451 2.50 36.54 26.13
C VAL A 451 3.56 37.50 26.66
N GLN A 452 4.79 37.41 26.14
CA GLN A 452 5.82 38.42 26.36
C GLN A 452 6.21 39.10 25.05
N THR A 453 6.13 40.43 25.07
CA THR A 453 6.40 41.32 23.94
C THR A 453 7.88 41.64 23.81
N SER A 454 8.39 41.62 22.59
CA SER A 454 9.64 42.30 22.21
C SER A 454 9.41 43.15 20.96
N GLN A 455 9.59 44.46 21.09
CA GLN A 455 9.74 45.41 19.98
C GLN A 455 11.15 46.04 20.06
N THR A 456 11.48 46.84 19.05
CA THR A 456 12.81 47.41 18.69
C THR A 456 13.80 46.37 18.14
N ASP A 457 14.58 46.64 17.08
CA ASP A 457 14.71 47.89 16.29
C ASP A 457 14.83 47.64 14.77
N GLN A 458 14.56 48.68 13.97
CA GLN A 458 14.75 48.68 12.52
C GLN A 458 16.07 49.38 12.11
N SER A 459 16.89 48.69 11.31
CA SER A 459 17.83 49.33 10.38
C SER A 459 18.14 48.38 9.19
N GLY A 460 18.53 48.93 8.04
CA GLY A 460 18.75 48.18 6.80
C GLY A 460 19.91 47.16 6.86
N ILE A 461 20.12 46.32 5.84
CA ILE A 461 20.47 46.73 4.46
C ILE A 461 19.90 45.78 3.39
N ALA A 462 19.86 46.25 2.14
CA ALA A 462 19.15 45.65 1.00
C ALA A 462 19.67 44.28 0.51
N VAL A 463 18.75 43.52 -0.10
CA VAL A 463 19.03 42.40 -1.02
C VAL A 463 18.92 42.90 -2.47
N LEU A 464 19.89 42.56 -3.33
CA LEU A 464 19.80 42.81 -4.77
C LEU A 464 18.85 41.80 -5.44
N ALA A 465 17.95 42.30 -6.29
CA ALA A 465 17.19 41.48 -7.23
C ALA A 465 17.48 41.95 -8.66
N SER A 466 18.06 41.08 -9.49
CA SER A 466 18.36 41.37 -10.90
C SER A 466 17.14 41.11 -11.79
N GLN A 467 16.79 42.09 -12.63
CA GLN A 467 15.81 41.94 -13.70
C GLN A 467 16.38 41.10 -14.87
N PRO A 468 15.49 40.53 -15.69
CA PRO A 468 15.57 40.69 -17.13
C PRO A 468 14.42 41.58 -17.63
N ALA A 469 14.71 42.47 -18.58
CA ALA A 469 13.73 43.41 -19.13
C ALA A 469 13.18 42.92 -20.49
N GLN A 470 11.97 43.34 -20.85
CA GLN A 470 11.61 43.59 -22.26
C GLN A 470 10.45 44.58 -22.43
N ILE A 471 10.76 45.71 -23.08
CA ILE A 471 9.99 46.44 -24.12
C ILE A 471 8.53 46.86 -23.81
N ALA A 472 8.30 48.18 -23.80
CA ALA A 472 6.97 48.82 -23.85
C ALA A 472 6.49 49.07 -25.30
N PRO A 473 5.24 49.54 -25.50
CA PRO A 473 5.13 50.95 -25.92
C PRO A 473 3.99 51.76 -25.26
N ASN A 474 4.02 53.08 -25.49
CA ASN A 474 3.03 54.09 -25.08
C ASN A 474 1.66 53.91 -25.81
N GLY A 475 0.54 54.51 -25.36
CA GLY A 475 0.26 55.29 -24.15
C GLY A 475 -0.80 56.40 -24.33
N GLN A 476 -1.14 57.09 -23.21
CA GLN A 476 -1.89 58.37 -23.07
C GLN A 476 -3.40 58.47 -23.40
N ALA A 477 -4.06 59.41 -22.69
CA ALA A 477 -5.35 60.08 -22.92
C ALA A 477 -6.67 59.26 -22.77
N ASP A 478 -7.77 59.78 -22.22
CA ASP A 478 -7.96 60.97 -21.36
C ASP A 478 -9.28 60.91 -20.54
N GLN A 479 -9.53 61.89 -19.65
CA GLN A 479 -10.73 61.96 -18.77
C GLN A 479 -11.97 62.58 -19.45
N ILE A 480 -13.18 62.03 -19.17
CA ILE A 480 -14.44 62.81 -19.04
C ILE A 480 -15.32 62.21 -17.89
N ALA A 481 -16.15 63.05 -17.25
CA ALA A 481 -17.04 62.74 -16.10
C ALA A 481 -18.45 62.24 -16.56
N GLN A 482 -19.54 62.08 -15.76
CA GLN A 482 -19.92 62.68 -14.46
C GLN A 482 -21.17 62.01 -13.77
N LYS A 483 -21.16 61.90 -12.42
CA LYS A 483 -22.29 61.92 -11.42
C LYS A 483 -23.42 60.85 -11.35
N GLY A 484 -23.88 60.61 -10.09
CA GLY A 484 -25.10 59.88 -9.66
C GLY A 484 -24.79 58.50 -9.05
N GLN A 485 -24.91 58.18 -7.74
CA GLN A 485 -25.78 58.63 -6.61
C GLN A 485 -27.27 58.27 -6.84
N VAL A 486 -28.00 57.57 -5.94
CA VAL A 486 -27.87 57.38 -4.47
C VAL A 486 -28.31 55.96 -4.01
N ASP A 487 -27.92 55.54 -2.79
CA ASP A 487 -28.46 54.41 -1.99
C ASP A 487 -29.54 54.93 -1.00
N PRO A 488 -30.57 54.15 -0.58
CA PRO A 488 -30.46 53.47 0.72
C PRO A 488 -31.16 52.08 0.83
N SER A 489 -30.37 51.11 1.30
CA SER A 489 -30.60 50.03 2.28
C SER A 489 -31.98 49.73 2.95
N ALA A 490 -32.02 48.51 3.53
CA ALA A 490 -32.94 47.96 4.55
C ALA A 490 -34.17 47.16 4.06
N GLN A 491 -34.68 46.11 4.74
CA GLN A 491 -34.21 45.08 5.69
C GLN A 491 -35.48 44.27 6.10
N THR A 492 -35.32 43.10 6.74
CA THR A 492 -36.35 42.29 7.44
C THR A 492 -37.22 41.32 6.64
N ASN A 493 -37.47 40.18 7.30
CA ASN A 493 -38.36 39.07 6.95
C ASN A 493 -39.54 39.13 7.96
N PRO A 494 -40.75 38.64 7.66
CA PRO A 494 -41.11 37.34 8.25
C PRO A 494 -42.12 36.48 7.46
N MET A 495 -42.35 35.26 7.96
CA MET A 495 -43.38 34.32 7.51
C MET A 495 -44.82 34.85 7.71
N GLY A 496 -45.74 34.47 6.82
CA GLY A 496 -47.18 34.72 6.98
C GLY A 496 -48.05 33.85 6.05
N GLN A 497 -49.09 33.23 6.60
CA GLN A 497 -50.04 32.36 5.88
C GLN A 497 -51.07 33.18 5.07
N ALA A 498 -51.55 32.66 3.93
CA ALA A 498 -52.99 32.63 3.58
C ALA A 498 -53.29 31.90 2.25
N ASN A 499 -54.44 31.23 2.21
CA ASN A 499 -55.20 30.84 1.01
C ASN A 499 -56.69 31.00 1.38
N PRO A 500 -57.54 31.63 0.53
CA PRO A 500 -58.60 30.81 -0.10
C PRO A 500 -59.12 31.31 -1.48
N THR A 501 -60.03 30.50 -2.06
CA THR A 501 -60.96 30.76 -3.20
C THR A 501 -60.42 30.60 -4.64
N GLY A 502 -61.15 29.99 -5.60
CA GLY A 502 -62.35 29.12 -5.43
C GLY A 502 -63.14 28.72 -6.72
N LYS A 503 -63.68 27.47 -6.70
CA LYS A 503 -64.87 26.91 -7.41
C LYS A 503 -64.86 26.58 -8.93
N SER A 504 -65.80 25.67 -9.28
CA SER A 504 -66.25 25.15 -10.61
C SER A 504 -65.29 24.17 -11.34
N ASN A 505 -65.71 23.01 -11.89
CA ASN A 505 -66.94 22.18 -11.81
C ASN A 505 -66.48 20.69 -11.67
N GLN A 506 -67.12 19.77 -10.94
CA GLN A 506 -68.36 19.03 -11.28
C GLN A 506 -68.38 18.37 -12.68
N THR A 507 -68.75 17.10 -12.84
CA THR A 507 -69.27 16.08 -11.87
C THR A 507 -68.17 15.02 -11.53
N ASP A 508 -68.36 13.77 -11.05
CA ASP A 508 -69.54 12.92 -10.75
C ASP A 508 -69.25 11.83 -9.68
N GLN A 509 -70.26 11.02 -9.33
CA GLN A 509 -70.23 9.94 -8.31
C GLN A 509 -71.41 8.94 -8.52
N PRO A 510 -71.70 7.92 -7.66
CA PRO A 510 -71.00 7.33 -6.49
C PRO A 510 -70.64 5.83 -6.75
N ASN A 511 -70.39 4.86 -5.82
CA ASN A 511 -70.69 4.65 -4.39
C ASN A 511 -69.67 3.62 -3.79
N GLN A 512 -69.14 3.80 -2.56
CA GLN A 512 -69.50 3.12 -1.27
C GLN A 512 -69.52 1.56 -1.26
N SER A 513 -69.10 0.83 -0.20
CA SER A 513 -68.40 1.19 1.06
C SER A 513 -67.98 -0.04 1.91
N ASN A 514 -66.94 0.11 2.74
CA ASN A 514 -66.62 -0.54 4.04
C ASN A 514 -66.71 -2.07 4.30
N GLN A 515 -65.57 -2.62 4.74
CA GLN A 515 -65.30 -3.45 5.95
C GLN A 515 -66.33 -4.52 6.44
N ILE A 516 -65.85 -5.75 6.70
CA ILE A 516 -65.63 -6.35 8.05
C ILE A 516 -64.99 -7.77 7.96
N GLN A 517 -64.56 -8.34 9.10
CA GLN A 517 -63.73 -9.55 9.31
C GLN A 517 -64.38 -10.94 9.02
N PRO A 518 -63.58 -12.03 8.99
CA PRO A 518 -63.99 -13.37 8.49
C PRO A 518 -64.54 -14.34 9.56
N ASN A 519 -65.02 -15.53 9.15
CA ASN A 519 -65.34 -16.65 10.04
C ASN A 519 -65.09 -18.06 9.40
N GLN A 520 -65.28 -19.13 10.17
CA GLN A 520 -64.66 -20.47 10.03
C GLN A 520 -65.63 -21.61 9.62
N ASN A 521 -65.06 -22.75 9.19
CA ASN A 521 -65.37 -24.13 9.67
C ASN A 521 -64.32 -25.13 9.11
N GLN A 522 -63.63 -25.96 9.92
CA GLN A 522 -64.02 -27.25 10.56
C GLN A 522 -64.13 -28.44 9.57
N THR A 523 -63.68 -29.68 9.86
CA THR A 523 -63.28 -30.39 11.11
C THR A 523 -61.82 -30.99 10.96
N ASN A 524 -61.24 -31.96 11.73
CA ASN A 524 -61.71 -32.81 12.84
C ASN A 524 -60.64 -33.30 13.87
N GLN A 525 -61.16 -33.70 15.03
CA GLN A 525 -60.72 -34.48 16.21
C GLN A 525 -59.49 -35.44 16.21
N ASN A 526 -58.62 -35.26 17.22
CA ASN A 526 -58.42 -36.09 18.45
C ASN A 526 -57.29 -35.41 19.28
N GLY A 527 -57.26 -35.25 20.61
CA GLY A 527 -57.53 -36.15 21.75
C GLY A 527 -56.17 -36.50 22.41
N GLN A 528 -55.85 -36.32 23.71
CA GLN A 528 -56.62 -36.07 24.94
C GLN A 528 -55.80 -35.33 26.04
N THR A 529 -56.49 -34.68 27.00
CA THR A 529 -56.18 -34.34 28.44
C THR A 529 -54.74 -34.27 28.98
N GLY A 530 -54.35 -33.34 29.89
CA GLY A 530 -55.06 -32.15 30.44
C GLY A 530 -54.66 -31.74 31.88
N GLN A 531 -55.06 -30.51 32.29
CA GLN A 531 -55.14 -29.95 33.67
C GLN A 531 -53.83 -29.68 34.48
N MET A 532 -53.84 -28.89 35.58
CA MET A 532 -54.27 -27.47 35.74
C MET A 532 -53.76 -26.88 37.08
N ALA A 533 -53.80 -25.54 37.21
CA ALA A 533 -53.57 -24.70 38.42
C ALA A 533 -52.12 -24.65 39.01
N ASN A 534 -51.54 -23.57 39.58
CA ASN A 534 -51.82 -22.12 39.83
C ASN A 534 -51.61 -21.74 41.31
N ARG A 535 -51.14 -20.50 41.56
CA ARG A 535 -50.86 -19.79 42.84
C ARG A 535 -49.53 -20.08 43.56
N GLN A 536 -48.96 -19.19 44.40
CA GLN A 536 -48.97 -17.70 44.46
C GLN A 536 -48.00 -17.19 45.56
N GLY A 537 -47.26 -16.09 45.33
CA GLY A 537 -46.49 -15.34 46.34
C GLY A 537 -45.04 -15.84 46.59
N GLY A 538 -44.16 -15.08 47.26
CA GLY A 538 -44.29 -13.66 47.65
C GLY A 538 -43.37 -13.19 48.81
N ALA A 539 -42.30 -12.46 48.46
CA ALA A 539 -41.47 -11.55 49.30
C ALA A 539 -40.63 -12.10 50.50
N GLY A 540 -39.47 -11.45 50.75
CA GLY A 540 -38.99 -11.21 52.13
C GLY A 540 -37.50 -11.37 52.49
N GLY A 541 -36.67 -10.32 52.27
CA GLY A 541 -35.42 -10.04 53.04
C GLY A 541 -34.20 -10.99 52.87
N MET A 542 -33.04 -10.75 53.51
CA MET A 542 -32.40 -9.49 53.97
C MET A 542 -30.94 -9.79 54.44
N GLY A 543 -30.00 -8.85 54.23
CA GLY A 543 -28.61 -8.91 54.74
C GLY A 543 -27.62 -9.72 53.89
N GLY A 544 -26.30 -9.46 53.90
CA GLY A 544 -25.55 -8.38 54.55
C GLY A 544 -24.30 -8.87 55.30
N GLY A 545 -23.09 -8.53 54.82
CA GLY A 545 -21.84 -8.85 55.51
C GLY A 545 -20.58 -8.50 54.70
N GLN A 546 -19.57 -7.93 55.37
CA GLN A 546 -18.24 -7.60 54.81
C GLN A 546 -17.20 -8.64 55.27
N GLY A 547 -16.08 -8.77 54.56
CA GLY A 547 -14.94 -9.60 54.99
C GLY A 547 -13.63 -9.25 54.27
N GLY A 548 -12.66 -8.73 55.02
CA GLY A 548 -11.30 -8.41 54.54
C GLY A 548 -10.23 -9.46 54.91
N PRO A 549 -8.95 -9.24 54.54
CA PRO A 549 -7.89 -10.26 54.54
C PRO A 549 -7.00 -10.29 55.79
N PRO A 550 -6.09 -11.28 55.88
CA PRO A 550 -4.63 -11.03 55.81
C PRO A 550 -3.96 -11.89 54.70
N GLY A 551 -2.71 -11.74 54.25
CA GLY A 551 -1.44 -11.38 54.91
C GLY A 551 -0.71 -12.64 55.42
N GLY A 552 0.59 -12.93 55.21
CA GLY A 552 1.69 -12.28 54.48
C GLY A 552 3.06 -12.98 54.76
N MET A 553 4.17 -12.50 54.17
CA MET A 553 5.59 -12.95 54.36
C MET A 553 6.02 -14.33 53.80
N GLY A 554 7.31 -14.49 53.41
CA GLY A 554 7.90 -15.86 53.34
C GLY A 554 9.12 -16.24 52.47
N GLY A 555 10.17 -15.41 52.30
CA GLY A 555 11.58 -15.87 52.17
C GLY A 555 12.12 -16.72 50.97
N GLY A 556 13.16 -16.20 50.31
CA GLY A 556 14.49 -16.88 50.25
C GLY A 556 14.87 -17.88 49.12
N GLY A 557 15.93 -17.53 48.38
CA GLY A 557 17.10 -18.43 48.26
C GLY A 557 17.32 -19.27 46.98
N GLN A 558 18.29 -18.83 46.15
CA GLN A 558 19.35 -19.59 45.43
C GLN A 558 19.07 -21.02 44.88
N GLY A 559 19.43 -21.26 43.61
CA GLY A 559 19.39 -22.64 43.05
C GLY A 559 19.89 -22.83 41.62
N GLY A 560 21.03 -22.24 41.23
CA GLY A 560 21.63 -22.45 39.88
C GLY A 560 22.76 -23.50 39.86
N PRO A 561 22.70 -24.55 39.02
CA PRO A 561 23.84 -25.44 38.74
C PRO A 561 24.70 -24.95 37.54
N PRO A 562 25.95 -25.41 37.40
CA PRO A 562 26.95 -24.80 36.50
C PRO A 562 27.04 -25.44 35.10
N GLY A 563 27.73 -24.75 34.19
CA GLY A 563 28.02 -25.23 32.82
C GLY A 563 29.34 -26.02 32.67
N GLY A 564 29.72 -26.30 31.42
CA GLY A 564 30.97 -26.98 31.06
C GLY A 564 31.47 -26.56 29.67
N MET A 565 32.80 -26.52 29.49
CA MET A 565 33.48 -26.14 28.24
C MET A 565 34.08 -27.36 27.52
N GLY A 566 34.20 -27.27 26.20
CA GLY A 566 35.01 -28.15 25.35
C GLY A 566 34.27 -29.39 24.81
N GLY A 567 34.74 -30.01 23.72
CA GLY A 567 35.86 -29.59 22.86
C GLY A 567 36.43 -30.74 22.03
N GLY A 568 36.34 -30.64 20.69
CA GLY A 568 36.70 -31.73 19.78
C GLY A 568 35.68 -32.88 19.76
N GLY A 569 35.76 -33.84 18.83
CA GLY A 569 36.63 -33.91 17.66
C GLY A 569 36.92 -35.34 17.21
N GLN A 570 36.73 -35.62 15.91
CA GLN A 570 37.00 -36.89 15.21
C GLN A 570 36.02 -38.05 15.53
N GLY A 571 35.63 -38.80 14.50
CA GLY A 571 34.61 -39.85 14.60
C GLY A 571 34.25 -40.51 13.26
N GLY A 572 35.23 -41.10 12.59
CA GLY A 572 35.03 -42.14 11.55
C GLY A 572 35.65 -43.47 12.01
N PRO A 573 35.65 -44.56 11.21
CA PRO A 573 35.24 -44.68 9.81
C PRO A 573 34.04 -45.67 9.65
N PRO A 574 33.74 -46.27 8.46
CA PRO A 574 34.59 -47.29 7.84
C PRO A 574 34.84 -47.10 6.32
N GLY A 575 35.91 -47.71 5.81
CA GLY A 575 36.06 -48.00 4.38
C GLY A 575 35.41 -49.34 4.00
N GLY A 576 35.39 -49.76 2.74
CA GLY A 576 35.91 -49.10 1.53
C GLY A 576 35.80 -50.03 0.31
N GLY A 577 35.94 -49.49 -0.91
CA GLY A 577 35.89 -50.25 -2.16
C GLY A 577 36.75 -49.60 -3.24
N MET A 578 37.60 -50.38 -3.90
CA MET A 578 38.59 -49.89 -4.88
C MET A 578 38.07 -49.94 -6.32
N GLY A 579 38.53 -49.00 -7.16
CA GLY A 579 38.21 -48.96 -8.60
C GLY A 579 38.96 -47.83 -9.31
N GLY A 580 40.28 -47.96 -9.46
CA GLY A 580 41.17 -46.86 -9.89
C GLY A 580 41.26 -46.60 -11.40
N GLY A 581 41.90 -45.47 -11.76
CA GLY A 581 42.19 -45.04 -13.14
C GLY A 581 42.35 -43.51 -13.22
N PRO A 582 43.47 -42.94 -13.73
CA PRO A 582 43.79 -41.53 -13.46
C PRO A 582 43.72 -40.57 -14.67
N GLY A 583 43.42 -39.30 -14.37
CA GLY A 583 44.10 -38.14 -14.97
C GLY A 583 43.46 -37.46 -16.18
N GLY A 584 42.89 -36.27 -15.96
CA GLY A 584 42.51 -35.33 -17.03
C GLY A 584 41.81 -34.07 -16.50
N GLN A 585 42.47 -32.91 -16.57
CA GLN A 585 41.85 -31.62 -16.28
C GLN A 585 41.02 -31.14 -17.49
N VAL A 586 39.80 -30.64 -17.26
CA VAL A 586 39.01 -29.95 -18.30
C VAL A 586 38.27 -28.76 -17.69
N ASN A 587 38.32 -27.61 -18.35
CA ASN A 587 37.52 -26.42 -18.00
C ASN A 587 36.02 -26.70 -18.16
N GLN A 588 35.19 -26.18 -17.25
CA GLN A 588 33.77 -25.97 -17.55
C GLN A 588 33.60 -24.61 -18.25
N GLN A 589 33.47 -24.65 -19.58
CA GLN A 589 32.91 -23.55 -20.35
C GLN A 589 31.38 -23.67 -20.42
N GLN A 590 30.71 -22.58 -20.80
CA GLN A 590 29.25 -22.48 -20.86
C GLN A 590 28.64 -23.55 -21.79
N GLN A 591 27.53 -24.17 -21.36
CA GLN A 591 26.74 -25.03 -22.22
C GLN A 591 26.01 -24.20 -23.30
N GLN A 592 26.41 -24.37 -24.56
CA GLN A 592 25.56 -24.03 -25.69
C GLN A 592 24.51 -25.14 -25.90
N GLY A 593 23.29 -24.75 -26.27
CA GLY A 593 22.21 -25.69 -26.61
C GLY A 593 22.61 -26.64 -27.74
N THR A 594 22.17 -27.88 -27.65
CA THR A 594 22.64 -28.95 -28.53
C THR A 594 21.93 -28.95 -29.88
N VAL A 595 22.64 -29.38 -30.94
CA VAL A 595 22.08 -29.50 -32.30
C VAL A 595 20.81 -30.37 -32.32
N THR A 596 20.70 -31.33 -31.40
CA THR A 596 19.53 -32.19 -31.16
C THR A 596 18.25 -31.38 -30.90
N GLU A 597 18.33 -30.30 -30.12
CA GLU A 597 17.17 -29.47 -29.76
C GLU A 597 16.71 -28.61 -30.94
N ALA A 598 17.66 -28.08 -31.72
CA ALA A 598 17.36 -27.37 -32.97
C ALA A 598 16.71 -28.30 -34.01
N ILE A 599 17.15 -29.56 -34.10
CA ILE A 599 16.53 -30.59 -34.95
C ILE A 599 15.10 -30.90 -34.46
N ALA A 600 14.91 -31.09 -33.16
CA ALA A 600 13.59 -31.36 -32.59
C ALA A 600 12.58 -30.22 -32.86
N ALA A 601 13.01 -28.96 -32.68
CA ALA A 601 12.19 -27.79 -33.02
C ALA A 601 11.87 -27.71 -34.52
N GLY A 602 12.83 -28.01 -35.39
CA GLY A 602 12.63 -28.06 -36.85
C GLY A 602 11.62 -29.13 -37.28
N VAL A 603 11.68 -30.33 -36.68
CA VAL A 603 10.72 -31.41 -36.93
C VAL A 603 9.32 -31.03 -36.45
N ALA A 604 9.20 -30.41 -35.27
CA ALA A 604 7.91 -29.93 -34.75
C ALA A 604 7.26 -28.89 -35.69
N PHE A 605 8.04 -27.92 -36.19
CA PHE A 605 7.56 -26.95 -37.18
C PHE A 605 7.09 -27.60 -38.49
N LEU A 606 7.81 -28.60 -38.99
CA LEU A 606 7.43 -29.36 -40.18
C LEU A 606 6.11 -30.11 -40.00
N LEU A 607 5.91 -30.77 -38.86
CA LEU A 607 4.65 -31.46 -38.54
C LEU A 607 3.47 -30.49 -38.43
N LEU A 608 3.69 -29.30 -37.86
CA LEU A 608 2.68 -28.25 -37.74
C LEU A 608 2.28 -27.70 -39.13
N LEU A 609 3.25 -27.42 -40.01
CA LEU A 609 3.00 -27.01 -41.40
C LEU A 609 2.24 -28.07 -42.21
N VAL A 610 2.62 -29.35 -42.09
CA VAL A 610 1.90 -30.47 -42.73
C VAL A 610 0.46 -30.56 -42.21
N SER A 611 0.24 -30.35 -40.92
CA SER A 611 -1.09 -30.34 -40.30
C SER A 611 -1.96 -29.20 -40.83
N CYS A 612 -1.41 -27.99 -40.96
CA CYS A 612 -2.11 -26.85 -41.58
C CYS A 612 -2.47 -27.13 -43.05
N ILE A 613 -1.56 -27.72 -43.83
CA ILE A 613 -1.80 -28.12 -45.23
C ILE A 613 -2.90 -29.18 -45.32
N PHE A 614 -2.91 -30.16 -44.40
CA PHE A 614 -3.95 -31.18 -44.32
C PHE A 614 -5.34 -30.56 -44.05
N VAL A 615 -5.46 -29.70 -43.04
CA VAL A 615 -6.74 -29.01 -42.72
C VAL A 615 -7.22 -28.15 -43.89
N ALA A 616 -6.33 -27.40 -44.55
CA ALA A 616 -6.66 -26.58 -45.71
C ALA A 616 -7.09 -27.42 -46.93
N ARG A 617 -6.48 -28.59 -47.15
CA ARG A 617 -6.87 -29.54 -48.20
C ARG A 617 -8.17 -30.27 -47.88
N TYR A 618 -8.42 -30.59 -46.62
CA TYR A 618 -9.65 -31.28 -46.17
C TYR A 618 -10.88 -30.38 -46.31
N LYS A 619 -10.81 -29.10 -45.91
CA LYS A 619 -11.90 -28.14 -46.10
C LYS A 619 -12.27 -27.91 -47.58
N ARG A 620 -11.32 -28.06 -48.52
CA ARG A 620 -11.56 -27.95 -49.98
C ARG A 620 -12.19 -29.21 -50.63
N LYS A 621 -12.65 -30.20 -49.86
CA LYS A 621 -13.40 -31.37 -50.37
C LYS A 621 -14.83 -31.51 -49.82
N ARG A 622 -15.37 -30.45 -49.20
CA ARG A 622 -16.73 -30.44 -48.61
C ARG A 622 -17.52 -29.14 -48.84
N LEU A 623 -17.15 -28.40 -49.88
CA LEU A 623 -17.89 -27.31 -50.53
C LEU A 623 -17.73 -27.51 -52.05
#